data_AF-A0A5C7SZQ1-F1
#
_entry.id   AF-A0A5C7SZQ1-F1
#
_cell.length_a   1.000
_cell.length_b   1.000
_cell.length_c   1.000
_cell.angle_alpha   90.00
_cell.angle_beta   90.00
_cell.angle_gamma   90.00
#
_symmetry.space_group_name_H-M   'P 1'
#
loop_
_entity.id
_entity.type
_entity.pdbx_description
1 polymer ?
#
loop_
_entity_poly.entity_id
_entity_poly.type
_entity_poly.pdbx_seq_one_letter_code
_entity_poly.pdbx_strand_id
1 'polypeptide(L)'
;MARNILDENRIHPAIRDYVSRLHSDIVQEVQAAIAANAVVVVGMGINPMPKKARRLLDAQGIAHVYLEYGNYFNHWRRRNALKMWTGWPTFPMVFVKGVLVGGANDLEKLIASGALAQMLASA
;
A
#
# COMPACT_ATOMS: atom_id res chain seq x y z
N MET A 1 -15.10 -12.64 -0.86
CA MET A 1 -16.05 -11.88 -0.03
C MET A 1 -15.52 -10.46 0.14
N ALA A 2 -16.38 -9.45 0.02
CA ALA A 2 -16.00 -8.07 0.30
C ALA A 2 -15.82 -7.84 1.81
N ARG A 3 -14.90 -6.95 2.19
CA ARG A 3 -14.74 -6.54 3.60
C ARG A 3 -16.02 -5.87 4.09
N ASN A 4 -16.45 -6.21 5.31
CA ASN A 4 -17.55 -5.52 5.96
C ASN A 4 -17.11 -4.12 6.43
N ILE A 5 -17.73 -3.07 5.90
CA ILE A 5 -17.47 -1.65 6.24
C ILE A 5 -18.80 -1.03 6.66
N LEU A 6 -18.78 -0.10 7.63
CA LEU A 6 -19.99 0.60 8.08
C LEU A 6 -20.58 1.43 6.93
N ASP A 7 -21.85 1.19 6.59
CA ASP A 7 -22.56 1.95 5.57
C ASP A 7 -22.64 3.44 5.93
N GLU A 8 -22.47 4.32 4.93
CA GLU A 8 -22.46 5.78 5.15
C GLU A 8 -23.79 6.31 5.71
N ASN A 9 -24.92 5.68 5.34
CA ASN A 9 -26.23 6.04 5.89
C ASN A 9 -26.34 5.75 7.40
N ARG A 10 -25.47 4.90 7.95
CA ARG A 10 -25.32 4.61 9.39
C ARG A 10 -24.29 5.50 10.09
N ILE A 11 -23.74 6.49 9.39
CA ILE A 11 -22.89 7.54 9.95
C ILE A 11 -23.74 8.79 10.14
N HIS A 12 -23.68 9.39 11.34
CA HIS A 12 -24.40 10.62 11.65
C HIS A 12 -23.99 11.76 10.69
N PRO A 13 -24.92 12.53 10.08
CA PRO A 13 -24.61 13.54 9.08
C PRO A 13 -23.51 14.53 9.50
N ALA A 14 -23.53 14.98 10.75
CA ALA A 14 -22.55 15.93 11.29
C ALA A 14 -21.08 15.45 11.27
N ILE A 15 -20.82 14.15 11.11
CA ILE A 15 -19.45 13.59 11.10
C ILE A 15 -19.08 12.90 9.78
N ARG A 16 -19.99 12.87 8.78
CA ARG A 16 -19.73 12.17 7.50
C ARG A 16 -18.52 12.74 6.77
N ASP A 17 -18.42 14.06 6.68
CA ASP A 17 -17.28 14.73 6.03
C ASP A 17 -15.97 14.48 6.75
N TYR A 18 -15.99 14.42 8.09
CA TYR A 18 -14.80 14.10 8.86
C TYR A 18 -14.32 12.68 8.56
N VAL A 19 -15.22 11.69 8.59
CA VAL A 19 -14.88 10.28 8.31
C VAL A 19 -14.38 10.10 6.88
N SER A 20 -15.04 10.73 5.89
CA SER A 20 -14.67 10.58 4.48
C SER A 20 -13.34 11.25 4.13
N ARG A 21 -12.98 12.35 4.80
CA ARG A 21 -11.77 13.13 4.47
C ARG A 21 -10.57 12.82 5.36
N LEU A 22 -10.76 12.09 6.46
CA LEU A 22 -9.71 11.83 7.46
C LEU A 22 -8.46 11.22 6.80
N HIS A 23 -7.41 12.04 6.71
CA HIS A 23 -6.13 11.67 6.10
C HIS A 23 -6.23 11.17 4.64
N SER A 24 -7.20 11.71 3.89
CA SER A 24 -7.39 11.42 2.46
C SER A 24 -6.19 11.86 1.60
N ASP A 25 -5.42 12.84 2.06
CA ASP A 25 -4.24 13.38 1.39
C ASP A 25 -3.18 12.29 1.11
N ILE A 26 -2.87 11.44 2.08
CA ILE A 26 -1.89 10.35 1.87
C ILE A 26 -2.45 9.22 1.00
N VAL A 27 -3.76 9.00 1.01
CA VAL A 27 -4.41 8.00 0.15
C VAL A 27 -4.32 8.48 -1.29
N GLN A 28 -4.61 9.75 -1.55
CA GLN A 28 -4.50 10.38 -2.86
C GLN A 28 -3.05 10.37 -3.38
N GLU A 29 -2.06 10.66 -2.52
CA GLU A 29 -0.65 10.57 -2.87
C GLU A 29 -0.26 9.14 -3.31
N VAL A 30 -0.67 8.13 -2.54
CA VAL A 30 -0.41 6.73 -2.89
C VAL A 30 -1.12 6.33 -4.19
N GLN A 31 -2.37 6.75 -4.38
CA GLN A 31 -3.11 6.50 -5.63
C GLN A 31 -2.41 7.12 -6.84
N ALA A 32 -1.93 8.36 -6.72
CA ALA A 32 -1.19 9.04 -7.77
C ALA A 32 0.12 8.31 -8.09
N ALA A 33 0.87 7.88 -7.07
CA ALA A 33 2.09 7.12 -7.26
C ALA A 33 1.82 5.77 -7.95
N ILE A 34 0.76 5.07 -7.55
CA ILE A 34 0.35 3.79 -8.15
C ILE A 34 -0.04 3.97 -9.63
N ALA A 35 -0.71 5.07 -9.99
CA ALA A 35 -1.06 5.37 -11.37
C ALA A 35 0.16 5.72 -12.22
N ALA A 36 1.15 6.40 -11.64
CA ALA A 36 2.33 6.88 -12.35
C ALA A 36 3.46 5.84 -12.47
N ASN A 37 3.45 4.77 -11.66
CA ASN A 37 4.59 3.85 -11.56
C ASN A 37 4.16 2.38 -11.66
N ALA A 38 4.98 1.57 -12.33
CA ALA A 38 4.73 0.13 -12.46
C ALA A 38 4.82 -0.61 -11.11
N VAL A 39 5.70 -0.18 -10.21
CA VAL A 39 5.85 -0.77 -8.87
C VAL A 39 5.95 0.32 -7.82
N VAL A 40 5.10 0.22 -6.80
CA VAL A 40 5.09 1.13 -5.64
C VAL A 40 5.17 0.32 -4.36
N VAL A 41 6.11 0.66 -3.49
CA VAL A 41 6.23 0.12 -2.14
C VAL A 41 5.84 1.22 -1.16
N VAL A 42 4.78 0.99 -0.39
CA VAL A 42 4.37 1.89 0.68
C VAL A 42 4.80 1.29 2.01
N GLY A 43 5.51 2.06 2.83
CA GLY A 43 6.07 1.58 4.09
C GLY A 43 6.19 2.65 5.16
N MET A 44 7.02 2.33 6.16
CA MET A 44 7.32 3.18 7.30
C MET A 44 8.78 2.96 7.71
N GLY A 45 9.38 3.99 8.30
CA GLY A 45 10.73 3.92 8.84
C GLY A 45 10.85 2.91 9.99
N ILE A 46 12.09 2.48 10.24
CA ILE A 46 12.48 1.47 11.26
C ILE A 46 11.97 0.04 10.95
N ASN A 47 10.85 -0.12 10.25
CA ASN A 47 10.35 -1.44 9.87
C ASN A 47 11.33 -2.11 8.87
N PRO A 48 11.83 -3.34 9.16
CA PRO A 48 12.74 -4.05 8.26
C PRO A 48 12.05 -4.61 7.01
N MET A 49 10.74 -4.82 7.03
CA MET A 49 10.00 -5.46 5.93
C MET A 49 9.92 -4.60 4.65
N PRO A 50 9.69 -3.28 4.69
CA PRO A 50 9.84 -2.42 3.52
C PRO A 50 11.24 -2.51 2.90
N LYS A 51 12.29 -2.55 3.74
CA LYS A 51 13.67 -2.72 3.26
C LYS A 51 13.88 -4.07 2.58
N LYS A 52 13.28 -5.15 3.12
CA LYS A 52 13.27 -6.47 2.47
C LYS A 52 12.61 -6.42 1.09
N ALA A 53 11.41 -5.83 0.99
CA ALA A 53 10.68 -5.73 -0.28
C ALA A 53 11.48 -4.97 -1.36
N ARG A 54 12.08 -3.82 -0.99
CA ARG A 54 12.90 -3.04 -1.91
C ARG A 54 14.12 -3.81 -2.39
N ARG A 55 14.83 -4.49 -1.48
CA ARG A 55 15.97 -5.36 -1.84
C ARG A 55 15.59 -6.48 -2.79
N LEU A 56 14.41 -7.08 -2.62
CA LEU A 56 13.91 -8.11 -3.54
C LEU A 56 13.70 -7.53 -4.95
N LEU A 57 13.14 -6.33 -5.07
CA LEU A 57 12.96 -5.64 -6.35
C LEU A 57 14.29 -5.23 -6.98
N ASP A 58 15.20 -4.66 -6.17
CA ASP A 58 16.55 -4.28 -6.59
C ASP A 58 17.32 -5.48 -7.15
N ALA A 59 17.23 -6.65 -6.48
CA ALA A 59 17.87 -7.88 -6.94
C ALA A 59 17.32 -8.41 -8.27
N GLN A 60 16.10 -8.01 -8.65
CA GLN A 60 15.49 -8.32 -9.94
C GLN A 60 15.69 -7.21 -10.98
N GLY A 61 16.36 -6.10 -10.63
CA GLY A 61 16.51 -4.94 -11.50
C GLY A 61 15.20 -4.18 -11.77
N ILE A 62 14.20 -4.33 -10.89
CA ILE A 62 12.87 -3.72 -11.08
C ILE A 62 12.85 -2.32 -10.46
N ALA A 63 12.68 -1.31 -11.31
CA ALA A 63 12.47 0.07 -10.87
C ALA A 63 11.19 0.18 -10.04
N HIS A 64 11.28 0.87 -8.90
CA HIS A 64 10.17 1.02 -7.97
C HIS A 64 10.22 2.36 -7.23
N VAL A 65 9.06 2.86 -6.85
CA VAL A 65 8.92 4.04 -5.98
C VAL A 65 8.67 3.59 -4.54
N TYR A 66 9.33 4.23 -3.59
CA TYR A 66 9.11 3.99 -2.17
C TYR A 66 8.50 5.22 -1.50
N LEU A 67 7.33 5.04 -0.89
CA LEU A 67 6.66 6.05 -0.08
C LEU A 67 6.77 5.66 1.40
N GLU A 68 7.39 6.53 2.20
CA GLU A 68 7.60 6.32 3.64
C GLU A 68 6.74 7.27 4.47
N TYR A 69 5.95 6.72 5.39
CA TYR A 69 5.08 7.52 6.25
C TYR A 69 5.43 7.35 7.74
N GLY A 70 6.36 8.16 8.25
CA GLY A 70 6.73 8.15 9.68
C GLY A 70 7.30 6.81 10.16
N ASN A 71 7.28 6.56 11.46
CA ASN A 71 7.83 5.36 12.10
C ASN A 71 6.97 4.91 13.31
N TYR A 72 7.44 3.98 14.14
CA TYR A 72 6.66 3.45 15.29
C TYR A 72 6.28 4.52 16.33
N PHE A 73 7.01 5.63 16.41
CA PHE A 73 6.82 6.68 17.40
C PHE A 73 5.91 7.82 16.91
N ASN A 74 5.60 7.90 15.61
CA ASN A 74 4.81 9.01 15.04
C ASN A 74 3.91 8.57 13.86
N HIS A 75 3.00 9.45 13.46
CA HIS A 75 2.14 9.31 12.26
C HIS A 75 1.34 8.00 12.12
N TRP A 76 1.17 7.22 13.20
CA TRP A 76 0.42 5.96 13.16
C TRP A 76 -1.05 6.17 12.79
N ARG A 77 -1.67 7.27 13.24
CA ARG A 77 -3.05 7.64 12.88
C ARG A 77 -3.19 7.93 11.39
N ARG A 78 -2.24 8.65 10.80
CA ARG A 78 -2.19 8.92 9.35
C ARG A 78 -2.10 7.61 8.58
N ARG A 79 -1.11 6.78 8.89
CA ARG A 79 -0.94 5.45 8.25
C ARG A 79 -2.17 4.54 8.35
N ASN A 80 -3.02 4.71 9.37
CA ASN A 80 -4.22 3.90 9.51
C ASN A 80 -5.20 4.07 8.34
N ALA A 81 -5.26 5.26 7.73
CA ALA A 81 -6.09 5.50 6.55
C ALA A 81 -5.72 4.58 5.38
N LEU A 82 -4.42 4.31 5.17
CA LEU A 82 -3.96 3.36 4.14
C LEU A 82 -4.45 1.93 4.41
N LYS A 83 -4.46 1.50 5.67
CA LYS A 83 -4.94 0.15 6.06
C LYS A 83 -6.46 0.03 5.94
N MET A 84 -7.18 1.10 6.25
CA MET A 84 -8.63 1.17 6.07
C MET A 84 -9.00 1.09 4.59
N TRP A 85 -8.31 1.87 3.75
CA TRP A 85 -8.52 1.92 2.30
C TRP A 85 -8.18 0.61 1.58
N THR A 86 -6.95 0.12 1.73
CA THR A 86 -6.47 -1.09 1.01
C THR A 86 -7.07 -2.38 1.54
N GLY A 87 -7.41 -2.36 2.82
CA GLY A 87 -7.66 -3.54 3.60
C GLY A 87 -6.51 -4.45 3.94
N TRP A 88 -5.28 -4.00 3.70
CA TRP A 88 -4.10 -4.71 4.11
C TRP A 88 -3.69 -4.35 5.56
N PRO A 89 -3.39 -5.33 6.43
CA PRO A 89 -3.17 -5.06 7.85
C PRO A 89 -1.75 -4.56 8.20
N THR A 90 -0.75 -4.75 7.33
CA THR A 90 0.67 -4.57 7.67
C THR A 90 1.41 -3.65 6.68
N PHE A 91 2.66 -3.31 7.00
CA PHE A 91 3.59 -2.68 6.06
C PHE A 91 4.78 -3.61 5.80
N PRO A 92 5.31 -3.65 4.56
CA PRO A 92 4.94 -2.80 3.43
C PRO A 92 3.62 -3.24 2.76
N MET A 93 3.00 -2.30 2.04
CA MET A 93 2.00 -2.59 1.00
C MET A 93 2.71 -2.45 -0.34
N VAL A 94 2.76 -3.53 -1.12
CA VAL A 94 3.41 -3.54 -2.43
C VAL A 94 2.34 -3.54 -3.51
N PHE A 95 2.45 -2.61 -4.45
CA PHE A 95 1.60 -2.52 -5.62
C PHE A 95 2.41 -2.80 -6.88
N VAL A 96 1.83 -3.58 -7.79
CA VAL A 96 2.39 -3.89 -9.11
C VAL A 96 1.29 -3.60 -10.13
N LYS A 97 1.54 -2.68 -11.06
CA LYS A 97 0.60 -2.27 -12.13
C LYS A 97 -0.80 -1.95 -11.59
N GLY A 98 -0.88 -1.12 -10.54
CA GLY A 98 -2.18 -0.79 -9.93
C GLY A 98 -2.69 -1.78 -8.90
N VAL A 99 -2.18 -3.02 -8.88
CA VAL A 99 -2.72 -4.12 -8.07
C VAL A 99 -1.94 -4.29 -6.79
N LEU A 100 -2.63 -4.32 -5.65
CA LEU A 100 -2.03 -4.67 -4.36
C LEU A 100 -1.67 -6.15 -4.34
N VAL A 101 -0.38 -6.47 -4.18
CA VAL A 101 0.12 -7.86 -4.14
C VAL A 101 0.42 -8.37 -2.73
N GLY A 102 0.30 -7.51 -1.72
CA GLY A 102 0.51 -7.85 -0.32
C GLY A 102 1.77 -7.24 0.27
N GLY A 103 2.45 -7.99 1.14
CA GLY A 103 3.67 -7.56 1.84
C GLY A 103 4.96 -8.10 1.22
N ALA A 104 6.08 -7.95 1.93
CA ALA A 104 7.37 -8.39 1.42
C ALA A 104 7.47 -9.91 1.20
N ASN A 105 6.80 -10.72 2.03
CA ASN A 105 6.78 -12.17 1.89
C ASN A 105 5.89 -12.62 0.71
N ASP A 106 4.81 -11.90 0.44
CA ASP A 106 3.93 -12.18 -0.71
C ASP A 106 4.63 -11.82 -2.02
N LEU A 107 5.34 -10.68 -2.03
CA LEU A 107 6.23 -10.30 -3.13
C LEU A 107 7.31 -11.36 -3.40
N GLU A 108 7.96 -11.87 -2.35
CA GLU A 108 8.97 -12.94 -2.47
C GLU A 108 8.40 -14.20 -3.12
N LYS A 109 7.18 -14.60 -2.75
CA LYS A 109 6.48 -15.73 -3.39
C LYS A 109 6.12 -15.45 -4.86
N LEU A 110 5.73 -14.22 -5.20
CA LEU A 110 5.46 -13.82 -6.58
C LEU A 110 6.72 -13.83 -7.46
N ILE A 111 7.86 -13.44 -6.89
CA ILE A 111 9.16 -13.56 -7.55
C ILE A 111 9.50 -15.03 -7.77
N ALA A 112 9.42 -15.85 -6.72
CA ALA A 112 9.78 -17.27 -6.78
C ALA A 112 8.91 -18.07 -7.77
N SER A 113 7.63 -17.70 -7.93
CA SER A 113 6.73 -18.33 -8.90
C SER A 113 6.84 -17.78 -10.32
N GLY A 114 7.61 -16.72 -10.55
CA GLY A 114 7.68 -16.02 -11.84
C GLY A 114 6.45 -15.17 -12.18
N ALA A 115 5.42 -15.17 -11.33
CA ALA A 115 4.19 -14.41 -11.53
C ALA A 115 4.45 -12.89 -11.57
N LEU A 116 5.43 -12.38 -10.82
CA LEU A 116 5.78 -10.96 -10.85
C LEU A 116 6.22 -10.52 -12.27
N ALA A 117 7.04 -11.32 -12.94
CA ALA A 117 7.51 -11.00 -14.29
C ALA A 117 6.35 -10.98 -15.29
N GLN A 118 5.40 -11.91 -15.17
CA GLN A 118 4.20 -11.95 -16.00
C GLN A 118 3.31 -10.72 -15.80
N MET A 119 3.13 -10.28 -14.56
CA MET A 119 2.37 -9.05 -14.24
C MET A 119 3.02 -7.81 -14.85
N LEU A 120 4.36 -7.73 -14.86
CA LEU A 120 5.07 -6.58 -15.41
C LEU A 120 5.11 -6.57 -16.95
N ALA A 121 5.09 -7.74 -17.58
CA ALA A 121 5.05 -7.91 -19.03
C ALA A 121 3.66 -7.66 -19.64
N SER A 122 2.61 -7.85 -18.86
CA SER A 122 1.23 -7.61 -19.28
C SER A 122 0.95 -6.09 -19.25
N ALA A 123 0.63 -5.53 -20.42
CA ALA A 123 0.24 -4.13 -20.60
C ALA A 123 -1.27 -3.96 -20.44
#